data_AF-A0A6C0LAV3-F1
#
_entry.id   AF-A0A6C0LAV3-F1
#
_cell.length_a   1.000
_cell.length_b   1.000
_cell.length_c   1.000
_cell.angle_alpha   90.00
_cell.angle_beta   90.00
_cell.angle_gamma   90.00
#
_symmetry.space_group_name_H-M   'P 1'
#
loop_
_entity.id
_entity.type
_entity.pdbx_description
1 polymer ?
#
loop_
_entity_poly.entity_id
_entity_poly.type
_entity_poly.pdbx_seq_one_letter_code
_entity_poly.pdbx_strand_id
1 'polypeptide(L)'
;MSQQIYVNDAMESNYKLMNDLNTFNMKYAKYVKCNDNNAPEIKGNCAPSDLTCCSSTDIGTVGLGGLTTLQGTLIADINDMREAGNLLTGNLISNSQFNTNHSKILSHAKEINKNRSDLDNKMRELYKIDGNLQQDYFLQYDSVMYTGILFSILATTILYYTFTKL
;
A
#
# COMPACT_ATOMS: atom_id res chain seq x y z
N MET A 1 -15.49 -5.00 -11.84
CA MET A 1 -14.92 -3.66 -11.57
C MET A 1 -15.46 -3.05 -10.28
N SER A 2 -16.72 -3.33 -9.87
CA SER A 2 -17.31 -2.81 -8.62
C SER A 2 -16.68 -3.38 -7.34
N GLN A 3 -16.34 -4.67 -7.29
CA GLN A 3 -15.80 -5.32 -6.08
C GLN A 3 -14.47 -4.74 -5.57
N GLN A 4 -13.60 -4.28 -6.47
CA GLN A 4 -12.28 -3.76 -6.11
C GLN A 4 -12.36 -2.32 -5.55
N ILE A 5 -13.45 -1.61 -5.86
CA ILE A 5 -13.76 -0.30 -5.27
C ILE A 5 -14.18 -0.50 -3.80
N TYR A 6 -15.09 -1.44 -3.53
CA TYR A 6 -15.57 -1.69 -2.15
C TYR A 6 -14.51 -2.21 -1.17
N VAL A 7 -13.49 -2.94 -1.65
CA VAL A 7 -12.37 -3.39 -0.80
C VAL A 7 -11.43 -2.23 -0.44
N ASN A 8 -11.21 -1.29 -1.38
CA ASN A 8 -10.45 -0.08 -1.10
C ASN A 8 -11.18 0.82 -0.10
N ASP A 9 -12.50 0.97 -0.26
CA ASP A 9 -13.33 1.78 0.64
C ASP A 9 -13.30 1.22 2.08
N ALA A 10 -13.43 -0.10 2.25
CA ALA A 10 -13.38 -0.74 3.57
C ALA A 10 -12.00 -0.59 4.25
N MET A 11 -10.91 -0.63 3.46
CA MET A 11 -9.56 -0.49 3.98
C MET A 11 -9.23 0.96 4.35
N GLU A 12 -9.72 1.92 3.57
CA GLU A 12 -9.61 3.36 3.86
C GLU A 12 -10.39 3.74 5.11
N SER A 13 -11.65 3.27 5.25
CA SER A 13 -12.45 3.48 6.46
C SER A 13 -11.78 2.90 7.73
N ASN A 14 -11.13 1.74 7.62
CA ASN A 14 -10.40 1.14 8.73
C ASN A 14 -9.18 1.98 9.13
N TYR A 15 -8.38 2.41 8.15
CA TYR A 15 -7.23 3.27 8.41
C TYR A 15 -7.64 4.58 9.10
N LYS A 16 -8.72 5.20 8.63
CA LYS A 16 -9.28 6.41 9.22
C LYS A 16 -9.73 6.18 10.67
N LEU A 17 -10.51 5.12 10.94
CA LEU A 17 -10.95 4.78 12.30
C LEU A 17 -9.76 4.60 13.25
N MET A 18 -8.72 3.89 12.82
CA MET A 18 -7.54 3.64 13.66
C MET A 18 -6.78 4.93 13.98
N ASN A 19 -6.65 5.82 12.99
CA ASN A 19 -6.01 7.12 13.18
C ASN A 19 -6.79 8.02 14.15
N ASP A 20 -8.11 8.06 14.00
CA ASP A 20 -8.98 8.91 14.82
C ASP A 20 -9.11 8.35 16.25
N LEU A 21 -9.07 7.01 16.41
CA LEU A 21 -9.00 6.36 17.71
C LEU A 21 -7.69 6.66 18.43
N ASN A 22 -6.56 6.62 17.72
CA ASN A 22 -5.28 6.98 18.30
C ASN A 22 -5.27 8.45 18.74
N THR A 23 -5.80 9.35 17.90
CA THR A 23 -5.92 10.77 18.20
C THR A 23 -6.82 11.00 19.43
N PHE A 24 -7.94 10.29 19.53
CA PHE A 24 -8.82 10.34 20.69
C PHE A 24 -8.11 9.87 21.96
N ASN A 25 -7.42 8.73 21.92
CA ASN A 25 -6.68 8.19 23.07
C ASN A 25 -5.60 9.16 23.56
N MET A 26 -4.85 9.77 22.63
CA MET A 26 -3.84 10.78 22.98
C MET A 26 -4.47 12.00 23.67
N LYS A 27 -5.57 12.53 23.12
CA LYS A 27 -6.27 13.68 23.70
C LYS A 27 -6.94 13.35 25.03
N TYR A 28 -7.50 12.16 25.18
CA TYR A 28 -8.11 11.70 26.41
C TYR A 28 -7.07 11.53 27.53
N ALA A 29 -5.93 10.92 27.23
CA ALA A 29 -4.83 10.81 28.19
C ALA A 29 -4.36 12.19 28.68
N LYS A 30 -4.22 13.14 27.76
CA LYS A 30 -3.91 14.55 28.10
C LYS A 30 -5.01 15.22 28.92
N TYR A 31 -6.29 15.03 28.58
CA TYR A 31 -7.42 15.58 29.33
C TYR A 31 -7.42 15.10 30.78
N VAL A 32 -7.26 13.78 31.00
CA VAL A 32 -7.18 13.20 32.34
C VAL A 32 -6.03 13.83 33.13
N LYS A 33 -4.88 14.07 32.49
CA LYS A 33 -3.73 14.70 33.14
C LYS A 33 -3.95 16.18 33.47
N CYS A 34 -4.55 16.92 32.53
CA CYS A 34 -4.84 18.34 32.66
C CYS A 34 -6.03 18.65 33.57
N ASN A 35 -6.83 17.65 33.93
CA ASN A 35 -7.99 17.81 34.81
C ASN A 35 -7.84 17.03 36.12
N ASP A 36 -6.60 16.69 36.49
CA ASP A 36 -6.29 16.03 37.77
C ASP A 36 -6.53 17.00 38.94
N ASN A 37 -7.21 16.53 39.99
CA ASN A 37 -7.67 17.34 41.13
C ASN A 37 -6.53 17.91 41.98
N ASN A 38 -5.29 17.51 41.72
CA ASN A 38 -4.10 17.95 42.44
C ASN A 38 -3.47 19.26 41.89
N ALA A 39 -4.22 20.04 41.11
CA ALA A 39 -3.76 21.23 40.38
C ALA A 39 -2.65 20.88 39.36
N PRO A 40 -3.00 20.68 38.08
CA PRO A 40 -2.00 20.36 37.06
C PRO A 40 -1.00 21.49 36.94
N GLU A 41 0.29 21.15 37.01
CA GLU A 41 1.35 22.11 36.75
C GLU A 41 1.31 22.47 35.25
N ILE A 42 0.86 23.69 34.94
CA ILE A 42 0.75 24.16 33.56
C ILE A 42 2.15 24.55 33.07
N LYS A 43 2.64 23.83 32.06
CA LYS A 43 3.97 24.03 31.47
C LYS A 43 3.85 24.75 30.13
N GLY A 44 4.72 25.73 29.90
CA GLY A 44 4.73 26.51 28.65
C GLY A 44 5.26 25.74 27.42
N ASN A 45 6.09 24.72 27.62
CA ASN A 45 6.79 24.00 26.54
C ASN A 45 6.45 22.50 26.54
N CYS A 46 5.17 22.16 26.31
CA CYS A 46 4.78 20.76 26.10
C CYS A 46 4.90 20.38 24.62
N ALA A 47 5.56 19.27 24.33
CA ALA A 47 5.50 18.69 22.99
C ALA A 47 4.08 18.13 22.73
N PRO A 48 3.56 18.16 21.48
CA PRO A 48 2.24 17.61 21.16
C PRO A 48 2.09 16.12 21.52
N SER A 49 3.17 15.36 21.43
CA SER A 49 3.25 13.92 21.73
C SER A 49 3.52 13.60 23.20
N ASP A 50 3.86 14.58 24.04
CA ASP A 50 4.11 14.35 25.46
C ASP A 50 2.78 14.28 26.22
N LEU A 51 2.38 13.04 26.54
CA LEU A 51 1.13 12.75 27.27
C LEU A 51 1.22 13.08 28.78
N THR A 52 2.41 13.38 29.29
CA THR A 52 2.64 13.65 30.72
C THR A 52 2.65 15.15 31.05
N CYS A 53 2.70 15.99 30.02
CA CYS A 53 2.76 17.44 30.10
C CYS A 53 1.39 18.06 29.81
N CYS A 54 1.05 19.13 30.54
CA CYS A 54 -0.17 19.90 30.32
C CYS A 54 0.17 21.36 30.06
N SER A 55 -0.28 21.92 28.93
CA SER A 55 -0.14 23.34 28.61
C SER A 55 -1.48 24.09 28.69
N SER A 56 -1.43 25.42 28.64
CA SER A 56 -2.63 26.26 28.56
C SER A 56 -3.42 26.07 27.26
N THR A 57 -2.76 25.66 26.17
CA THR A 57 -3.44 25.30 24.91
C THR A 57 -4.18 23.97 25.02
N ASP A 58 -3.62 22.99 25.75
CA ASP A 58 -4.27 21.70 25.98
C ASP A 58 -5.60 21.90 26.75
N ILE A 59 -5.64 22.75 27.78
CA ILE A 59 -6.88 23.06 28.53
C ILE A 59 -8.02 23.52 27.61
N GLY A 60 -7.73 24.27 26.54
CA GLY A 60 -8.72 24.72 25.56
C GLY A 60 -9.08 23.71 24.46
N THR A 61 -8.15 22.81 24.07
CA THR A 61 -8.34 21.87 22.95
C THR A 61 -8.69 20.44 23.36
N VAL A 62 -8.32 20.01 24.56
CA VAL A 62 -8.76 18.76 25.19
C VAL A 62 -9.89 18.98 26.20
N GLY A 63 -10.54 20.14 26.18
CA GLY A 63 -11.77 20.38 26.94
C GLY A 63 -12.90 19.42 26.50
N LEU A 64 -13.89 19.23 27.37
CA LEU A 64 -15.02 18.31 27.18
C LEU A 64 -15.63 18.39 25.76
N GLY A 65 -15.75 19.60 25.20
CA GLY A 65 -16.25 19.85 23.85
C GLY A 65 -15.42 19.20 22.74
N GLY A 66 -14.08 19.31 22.80
CA GLY A 66 -13.19 18.71 21.81
C GLY A 66 -13.21 17.18 21.82
N LEU A 67 -13.34 16.58 23.01
CA LEU A 67 -13.52 15.13 23.15
C LEU A 67 -14.88 14.66 22.64
N THR A 68 -15.96 15.41 22.92
CA THR A 68 -17.29 15.06 22.40
C THR A 68 -17.35 15.13 20.88
N THR A 69 -16.66 16.08 20.25
CA THR A 69 -16.55 16.13 18.78
C THR A 69 -15.80 14.92 18.24
N LEU A 70 -14.64 14.56 18.81
CA LEU A 70 -13.90 13.36 18.38
C LEU A 70 -14.69 12.08 18.61
N GLN A 71 -15.43 11.98 19.72
CA GLN A 71 -16.34 10.86 19.96
C GLN A 71 -17.41 10.76 18.87
N GLY A 72 -17.98 11.90 18.44
CA GLY A 72 -18.90 11.96 17.31
C GLY A 72 -18.26 11.48 16.00
N THR A 73 -17.01 11.88 15.73
CA THR A 73 -16.24 11.40 14.57
C THR A 73 -16.01 9.89 14.63
N LEU A 74 -15.61 9.34 15.78
CA LEU A 74 -15.44 7.89 15.94
C LEU A 74 -16.73 7.11 15.69
N ILE A 75 -17.87 7.61 16.16
CA ILE A 75 -19.17 7.00 15.90
C ILE A 75 -19.49 7.02 14.40
N ALA A 76 -19.20 8.12 13.71
CA ALA A 76 -19.37 8.21 12.26
C ALA A 76 -18.46 7.21 11.52
N ASP A 77 -17.18 7.11 11.87
CA ASP A 77 -16.23 6.18 11.24
C ASP A 77 -16.62 4.71 11.46
N ILE A 78 -17.15 4.37 12.65
CA ILE A 78 -17.69 3.04 12.93
C ILE A 78 -18.89 2.73 12.02
N ASN A 79 -19.77 3.71 11.79
CA ASN A 79 -20.91 3.54 10.90
C ASN A 79 -20.46 3.36 9.45
N ASP A 80 -19.51 4.16 8.98
CA ASP A 80 -18.92 4.05 7.64
C ASP A 80 -18.28 2.66 7.42
N MET A 81 -17.51 2.17 8.40
CA MET A 81 -16.95 0.81 8.37
C MET A 81 -18.02 -0.28 8.32
N ARG A 82 -19.12 -0.11 9.07
CA ARG A 82 -20.23 -1.07 9.05
C ARG A 82 -20.93 -1.10 7.70
N GLU A 83 -21.12 0.06 7.07
CA GLU A 83 -21.69 0.15 5.72
C GLU A 83 -20.77 -0.47 4.67
N ALA A 84 -19.46 -0.19 4.73
CA ALA A 84 -18.47 -0.85 3.87
C ALA A 84 -18.44 -2.38 4.07
N GLY A 85 -18.54 -2.85 5.31
CA GLY A 85 -18.66 -4.28 5.63
C GLY A 85 -19.92 -4.92 5.05
N ASN A 86 -21.07 -4.23 5.12
CA ASN A 86 -22.31 -4.71 4.53
C ASN A 86 -22.23 -4.84 3.00
N LEU A 87 -21.57 -3.89 2.33
CA LEU A 87 -21.32 -3.93 0.89
C LEU A 87 -20.45 -5.14 0.49
N LEU A 88 -19.49 -5.51 1.34
CA LEU A 88 -18.72 -6.74 1.14
C LEU A 88 -19.62 -7.97 1.28
N THR A 89 -20.46 -8.07 2.32
CA THR A 89 -21.30 -9.26 2.56
C THR A 89 -22.31 -9.58 1.45
N GLY A 90 -22.78 -8.59 0.69
CA GLY A 90 -23.76 -8.79 -0.38
C GLY A 90 -23.21 -9.44 -1.66
N ASN A 91 -21.88 -9.50 -1.83
CA ASN A 91 -21.24 -9.96 -3.08
C ASN A 91 -20.00 -10.84 -2.85
N LEU A 92 -19.87 -11.51 -1.70
CA LEU A 92 -18.77 -12.46 -1.49
C LEU A 92 -19.00 -13.68 -2.40
N ILE A 93 -18.15 -13.85 -3.41
CA ILE A 93 -18.05 -15.13 -4.11
C ILE A 93 -17.65 -16.17 -3.06
N SER A 94 -18.42 -17.26 -2.95
CA SER A 94 -18.10 -18.33 -1.98
C SER A 94 -16.68 -18.86 -2.21
N ASN A 95 -16.01 -19.35 -1.16
CA ASN A 95 -14.69 -19.98 -1.31
C ASN A 95 -14.67 -21.08 -2.39
N SER A 96 -15.78 -21.81 -2.54
CA SER A 96 -15.96 -22.80 -3.60
C SER A 96 -15.97 -22.17 -5.00
N GLN A 97 -16.71 -21.07 -5.19
CA GLN A 97 -16.70 -20.32 -6.46
C GLN A 97 -15.35 -19.68 -6.73
N PHE A 98 -14.67 -19.13 -5.72
CA PHE A 98 -13.32 -18.61 -5.84
C PHE A 98 -12.35 -19.71 -6.32
N ASN A 99 -12.32 -20.86 -5.64
CA ASN A 99 -11.46 -21.98 -6.01
C ASN A 99 -11.77 -22.49 -7.43
N THR A 100 -13.05 -22.57 -7.78
CA THR A 100 -13.48 -22.96 -9.13
C THR A 100 -12.96 -21.97 -10.18
N ASN A 101 -13.17 -20.68 -9.97
CA ASN A 101 -12.71 -19.63 -10.89
C ASN A 101 -11.18 -19.60 -10.99
N HIS A 102 -10.48 -19.73 -9.86
CA HIS A 102 -9.02 -19.78 -9.82
C HIS A 102 -8.48 -20.98 -10.61
N SER A 103 -9.06 -22.17 -10.42
CA SER A 103 -8.67 -23.37 -11.19
C SER A 103 -8.90 -23.22 -12.69
N LYS A 104 -10.01 -22.59 -13.10
CA LYS A 104 -10.31 -22.29 -14.51
C LYS A 104 -9.30 -21.33 -15.12
N ILE A 105 -8.95 -20.26 -14.39
CA ILE A 105 -7.95 -19.28 -14.82
C ILE A 105 -6.58 -19.95 -15.01
N LEU A 106 -6.16 -20.79 -14.06
CA LEU A 106 -4.91 -21.54 -14.16
C LEU A 106 -4.92 -22.51 -15.35
N SER A 107 -6.04 -23.18 -15.59
CA SER A 107 -6.19 -24.09 -16.75
C SER A 107 -6.05 -23.33 -18.07
N HIS A 108 -6.74 -22.20 -18.23
CA HIS A 108 -6.62 -21.38 -19.43
C HIS A 108 -5.24 -20.78 -19.60
N ALA A 109 -4.57 -20.35 -18.53
CA ALA A 109 -3.20 -19.86 -18.61
C ALA A 109 -2.24 -20.94 -19.14
N LYS A 110 -2.39 -22.19 -18.70
CA LYS A 110 -1.62 -23.34 -19.21
C LYS A 110 -1.90 -23.58 -20.69
N GLU A 111 -3.16 -23.53 -21.09
CA GLU A 111 -3.57 -23.73 -22.48
C GLU A 111 -3.01 -22.62 -23.39
N ILE A 112 -3.09 -21.36 -22.96
CA ILE A 112 -2.52 -20.22 -23.69
C ILE A 112 -1.01 -20.40 -23.88
N ASN A 113 -0.28 -20.80 -22.84
CA ASN A 113 1.16 -21.02 -22.94
C ASN A 113 1.51 -22.18 -23.89
N LYS A 114 0.73 -23.26 -23.86
CA LYS A 114 0.88 -24.37 -24.81
C LYS A 114 0.66 -23.89 -26.24
N ASN A 115 -0.41 -23.13 -26.48
CA ASN A 115 -0.72 -22.60 -27.80
C ASN A 115 0.33 -21.61 -28.30
N ARG A 116 0.90 -20.77 -27.41
CA ARG A 116 2.03 -19.89 -27.75
C ARG A 116 3.25 -20.69 -28.17
N SER A 117 3.63 -21.72 -27.41
CA SER A 117 4.75 -22.58 -27.77
C SER A 117 4.52 -23.31 -29.10
N ASP A 118 3.30 -23.78 -29.36
CA ASP A 118 2.94 -24.44 -30.62
C ASP A 118 3.01 -23.47 -31.81
N LEU A 119 2.51 -22.25 -31.63
CA LEU A 119 2.63 -21.17 -32.62
C LEU A 119 4.09 -20.82 -32.89
N ASP A 120 4.91 -20.66 -31.85
CA ASP A 120 6.32 -20.34 -31.98
C ASP A 120 7.09 -21.46 -32.71
N ASN A 121 6.77 -22.73 -32.43
CA ASN A 121 7.36 -23.87 -33.14
C ASN A 121 6.95 -23.89 -34.61
N LYS A 122 5.66 -23.69 -34.92
CA LYS A 122 5.17 -23.58 -36.30
C LYS A 122 5.82 -22.43 -37.05
N MET A 123 6.02 -21.29 -36.39
CA MET A 123 6.74 -20.16 -36.96
C MET A 123 8.20 -20.54 -37.26
N ARG A 124 8.91 -21.18 -36.33
CA ARG A 124 10.28 -21.67 -36.56
C ARG A 124 10.36 -22.64 -37.75
N GLU A 125 9.41 -23.57 -37.87
CA GLU A 125 9.29 -24.49 -39.01
C GLU A 125 9.07 -23.74 -40.34
N LEU A 126 8.13 -22.79 -40.37
CA LEU A 126 7.82 -22.00 -41.58
C LEU A 126 8.99 -21.14 -42.03
N TYR A 127 9.72 -20.52 -41.10
CA TYR A 127 10.88 -19.70 -41.41
C TYR A 127 12.14 -20.51 -41.70
N LYS A 128 12.07 -21.85 -41.66
CA LYS A 128 13.23 -22.76 -41.78
C LYS A 128 14.40 -22.25 -40.94
N ILE A 129 14.10 -21.78 -39.73
CA ILE A 129 15.14 -21.45 -38.77
C ILE A 129 15.63 -22.80 -38.29
N ASP A 130 16.56 -23.37 -39.05
CA ASP A 130 17.37 -24.53 -38.64
C ASP A 130 18.10 -24.11 -37.37
N GLY A 131 17.48 -24.40 -36.24
CA GLY A 131 17.93 -24.00 -34.93
C GLY A 131 19.24 -24.69 -34.59
N ASN A 132 20.36 -24.05 -34.89
CA ASN A 132 21.57 -24.35 -34.16
C ASN A 132 21.46 -23.65 -32.80
N LEU A 133 21.39 -24.42 -31.71
CA LEU A 133 21.36 -23.91 -30.32
C LEU A 133 22.40 -22.80 -30.08
N GLN A 134 23.55 -22.85 -30.77
CA GLN A 134 24.58 -21.82 -30.69
C GLN A 134 24.07 -20.42 -31.03
N GLN A 135 23.16 -20.27 -32.00
CA GLN A 135 22.72 -18.95 -32.47
C GLN A 135 21.78 -18.25 -31.47
N ASP A 136 20.95 -19.01 -30.76
CA ASP A 136 20.13 -18.48 -29.66
C ASP A 136 21.00 -18.05 -28.46
N TYR A 137 22.15 -18.71 -28.23
CA TYR A 137 23.15 -18.26 -27.24
C TYR A 137 23.87 -16.98 -27.65
N PHE A 138 24.23 -16.82 -28.93
CA PHE A 138 24.88 -15.59 -29.41
C PHE A 138 23.96 -14.37 -29.28
N LEU A 139 22.67 -14.49 -29.59
CA LEU A 139 21.70 -13.40 -29.44
C LEU A 139 21.52 -12.95 -27.98
N GLN A 140 21.48 -13.89 -27.02
CA GLN A 140 21.41 -13.55 -25.60
C GLN A 140 22.72 -12.97 -25.06
N TYR A 141 23.86 -13.50 -25.51
CA TYR A 141 25.18 -13.00 -25.13
C TYR A 141 25.39 -11.56 -25.61
N ASP A 142 25.03 -11.26 -26.85
CA ASP A 142 25.13 -9.91 -27.42
C ASP A 142 24.27 -8.91 -26.64
N SER A 143 23.03 -9.29 -26.28
CA SER A 143 22.12 -8.46 -25.47
C SER A 143 22.73 -8.04 -24.11
N VAL A 144 23.41 -8.97 -23.42
CA VAL A 144 24.04 -8.70 -22.12
C VAL A 144 25.29 -7.83 -22.30
N MET A 145 26.07 -8.06 -23.35
CA MET A 145 27.27 -7.29 -23.66
C MET A 145 26.95 -5.81 -23.93
N TYR A 146 25.93 -5.52 -24.75
CA TYR A 146 25.51 -4.13 -24.99
C TYR A 146 25.00 -3.43 -23.72
N THR A 147 24.28 -4.15 -22.87
CA THR A 147 23.82 -3.63 -21.57
C THR A 147 25.00 -3.29 -20.64
N GLY A 148 26.04 -4.14 -20.63
CA GLY A 148 27.27 -3.88 -19.87
C GLY A 148 28.02 -2.63 -20.34
N ILE A 149 28.08 -2.39 -21.66
CA ILE A 149 28.69 -1.18 -22.23
C ILE A 149 27.87 0.08 -21.87
N LEU A 150 26.55 0.00 -21.88
CA LEU A 150 25.71 1.13 -21.46
C LEU A 150 25.91 1.47 -19.98
N PHE A 151 26.01 0.46 -19.11
CA PHE A 151 26.30 0.69 -17.70
C PHE A 151 27.71 1.26 -17.45
N SER A 152 28.73 0.85 -18.21
CA SER A 152 30.07 1.41 -18.06
C SER A 152 30.12 2.88 -18.50
N ILE A 153 29.47 3.24 -19.61
CA ILE A 153 29.32 4.63 -20.03
C ILE A 153 28.56 5.45 -18.98
N LEU A 154 27.48 4.92 -18.43
CA LEU A 154 26.73 5.58 -17.35
C LEU A 154 27.60 5.79 -16.10
N ALA A 155 28.36 4.77 -15.69
CA ALA A 155 29.25 4.87 -14.54
C ALA A 155 30.36 5.92 -14.76
N THR A 156 30.99 5.93 -15.93
CA THR A 156 32.04 6.92 -16.24
C THR A 156 31.51 8.35 -16.35
N THR A 157 30.31 8.55 -16.89
CA THR A 157 29.68 9.88 -16.97
C THR A 157 29.27 10.42 -15.60
N ILE A 158 28.73 9.58 -14.71
CA ILE A 158 28.45 9.94 -13.32
C ILE A 158 29.75 10.32 -12.60
N LEU A 159 30.79 9.49 -12.73
CA LEU A 159 32.07 9.68 -12.06
C LEU A 159 32.75 10.98 -12.55
N TYR A 160 32.76 11.23 -13.85
CA TYR A 160 33.24 12.50 -14.42
C TYR A 160 32.47 13.70 -13.85
N TYR A 161 31.13 13.64 -13.81
CA TYR A 161 30.32 14.72 -13.28
C TYR A 161 30.61 15.01 -11.81
N THR A 162 30.81 13.97 -10.99
CA THR A 162 31.12 14.12 -9.56
C THR A 162 32.48 14.75 -9.29
N PHE A 163 33.46 14.61 -10.18
CA PHE A 163 34.80 15.21 -10.01
C PHE A 163 34.97 16.56 -10.70
N THR A 164 34.08 16.93 -11.63
CA THR A 164 34.21 18.17 -12.40
C THR A 164 33.18 19.25 -12.03
N LYS A 165 32.08 18.88 -11.39
CA LYS A 165 30.97 19.81 -11.09
C LYS A 165 30.58 19.90 -9.61
N LEU A 166 31.07 18.99 -8.77
CA LEU A 166 31.27 19.23 -7.33
C LEU A 166 32.70 19.76 -7.13
#